data_AF-A0A1B6FUU8-F1
#
_entry.id   AF-A0A1B6FUU8-F1
#
_cell.length_a   1.000
_cell.length_b   1.000
_cell.length_c   1.000
_cell.angle_alpha   90.00
_cell.angle_beta   90.00
_cell.angle_gamma   90.00
#
_symmetry.space_group_name_H-M   'P 1'
#
loop_
_entity.id
_entity.type
_entity.pdbx_description
1 polymer ?
#
loop_
_entity_poly.entity_id
_entity_poly.type
_entity_poly.pdbx_seq_one_letter_code
_entity_poly.pdbx_strand_id
1 'polypeptide(L)'
;LSEHWSSEQNNFFLNDIKNYQLSAKYFRNSLRGGVCVLTQNTFKCKARLDLEKFNVDLYFECCGIEVVGPSNILIMCVYRPSNKNSNKKDGLEIFFNRFSSLIEYCR
;
A
#
# COMPACT_ATOMS: atom_id res chain seq x y z
N LEU A 1 -5.72 -4.15 -2.70
CA LEU A 1 -6.85 -3.97 -1.77
C LEU A 1 -6.48 -2.85 -0.80
N SER A 2 -7.41 -1.96 -0.48
CA SER A 2 -7.27 -0.96 0.58
C SER A 2 -8.25 -1.26 1.71
N GLU A 3 -8.00 -0.74 2.91
CA GLU A 3 -8.87 -0.94 4.08
C GLU A 3 -9.07 -2.42 4.45
N HIS A 4 -8.02 -3.22 4.36
CA HIS A 4 -8.12 -4.65 4.70
C HIS A 4 -8.13 -4.92 6.22
N TRP A 5 -7.73 -3.94 7.05
CA TRP A 5 -7.80 -3.96 8.52
C TRP A 5 -7.05 -5.15 9.18
N SER A 6 -6.02 -5.66 8.50
CA SER A 6 -5.11 -6.69 9.04
C SER A 6 -3.93 -6.04 9.75
N SER A 7 -3.32 -6.80 10.65
CA SER A 7 -2.03 -6.49 11.25
C SER A 7 -1.00 -7.56 10.90
N GLU A 8 0.27 -7.37 11.31
CA GLU A 8 1.30 -8.41 11.18
C GLU A 8 0.90 -9.69 11.91
N GLN A 9 0.18 -9.59 13.03
CA GLN A 9 -0.26 -10.73 13.83
C GLN A 9 -1.54 -11.39 13.30
N ASN A 10 -2.32 -10.73 12.44
CA ASN A 10 -3.62 -11.20 11.98
C ASN A 10 -3.85 -10.96 10.49
N ASN A 11 -2.99 -11.53 9.66
CA ASN A 11 -3.09 -11.47 8.19
C ASN A 11 -3.38 -12.83 7.55
N PHE A 12 -3.71 -13.86 8.33
CA PHE A 12 -3.94 -15.23 7.87
C PHE A 12 -4.91 -15.29 6.67
N PHE A 13 -6.02 -14.55 6.75
CA PHE A 13 -7.02 -14.51 5.69
C PHE A 13 -6.49 -13.94 4.35
N LEU A 14 -5.46 -13.09 4.36
CA LEU A 14 -4.84 -12.58 3.14
C LEU A 14 -3.92 -13.64 2.50
N ASN A 15 -3.35 -14.53 3.30
CA ASN A 15 -2.49 -15.63 2.83
C ASN A 15 -3.31 -16.86 2.38
N ASP A 16 -4.55 -17.01 2.86
CA ASP A 16 -5.40 -18.17 2.57
C ASP A 16 -6.22 -18.02 1.27
N ILE A 17 -6.04 -16.93 0.52
CA ILE A 17 -6.76 -16.71 -0.74
C ILE A 17 -6.22 -17.67 -1.80
N LYS A 18 -7.03 -18.67 -2.17
CA LYS A 18 -6.66 -19.71 -3.14
C LYS A 18 -6.10 -19.13 -4.45
N ASN A 19 -4.93 -19.64 -4.85
CA ASN A 19 -4.17 -19.26 -6.06
C ASN A 19 -3.58 -17.83 -6.05
N TYR A 20 -3.63 -17.13 -4.93
CA TYR A 20 -3.00 -15.82 -4.76
C TYR A 20 -1.97 -15.85 -3.62
N GLN A 21 -1.03 -14.93 -3.71
CA GLN A 21 -0.03 -14.66 -2.68
C GLN A 21 0.00 -13.17 -2.35
N LEU A 22 0.33 -12.85 -1.10
CA LEU A 22 0.50 -11.48 -0.62
C LEU A 22 1.87 -10.94 -1.04
N SER A 23 1.90 -10.20 -2.15
CA SER A 23 3.14 -9.77 -2.80
C SER A 23 3.68 -8.42 -2.31
N ALA A 24 2.80 -7.54 -1.82
CA ALA A 24 3.21 -6.32 -1.11
C ALA A 24 2.12 -5.91 -0.12
N LYS A 25 2.50 -5.24 0.96
CA LYS A 25 1.59 -4.85 2.03
C LYS A 25 2.12 -3.65 2.80
N TYR A 26 1.21 -2.89 3.38
CA TYR A 26 1.45 -1.97 4.48
C TYR A 26 0.37 -2.22 5.52
N PHE A 27 0.77 -2.55 6.73
CA PHE A 27 -0.13 -2.70 7.85
C PHE A 27 -0.01 -1.48 8.75
N ARG A 28 -1.15 -0.83 9.00
CA ARG A 28 -1.19 0.27 9.95
C ARG A 28 -0.97 -0.28 11.36
N ASN A 29 -0.29 0.50 12.21
CA ASN A 29 -0.16 0.17 13.63
C ASN A 29 -1.51 0.18 14.38
N SER A 30 -2.52 0.86 13.85
CA SER A 30 -3.88 0.87 14.40
C SER A 30 -4.81 -0.10 13.67
N LEU A 31 -5.90 -0.46 14.33
CA LEU A 31 -6.86 -1.51 13.91
C LEU A 31 -7.56 -1.27 12.56
N ARG A 32 -7.51 -0.06 11.99
CA ARG A 32 -8.27 0.29 10.78
C ARG A 32 -7.35 0.95 9.78
N GLY A 33 -7.29 0.40 8.58
CA GLY A 33 -6.44 0.87 7.48
C GLY A 33 -5.74 -0.27 6.77
N GLY A 34 -4.61 0.05 6.17
CA GLY A 34 -3.75 -0.90 5.49
C GLY A 34 -4.06 -1.02 4.01
N VAL A 35 -3.01 -1.33 3.24
CA VAL A 35 -3.07 -1.58 1.81
C VAL A 35 -2.26 -2.82 1.47
N CYS A 36 -2.68 -3.55 0.45
CA CYS A 36 -1.92 -4.69 -0.05
C CYS A 36 -2.10 -4.91 -1.55
N VAL A 37 -1.14 -5.64 -2.12
CA VAL A 37 -1.22 -6.20 -3.47
C VAL A 37 -1.14 -7.72 -3.36
N LEU A 38 -2.18 -8.39 -3.85
CA LEU A 38 -2.20 -9.83 -4.04
C LEU A 38 -1.93 -10.12 -5.52
N THR A 39 -1.11 -11.12 -5.81
CA THR A 39 -0.89 -11.58 -7.20
C THR A 39 -1.20 -13.06 -7.30
N GLN A 40 -1.53 -13.53 -8.50
CA GLN A 40 -1.62 -14.97 -8.75
C GLN A 40 -0.27 -15.64 -8.46
N ASN A 41 -0.27 -16.87 -7.96
CA ASN A 41 0.96 -17.59 -7.56
C ASN A 41 1.94 -17.81 -8.73
N THR A 42 1.42 -17.88 -9.96
CA THR A 42 2.22 -18.01 -11.18
C THR A 42 2.83 -16.69 -11.65
N PHE A 43 2.39 -15.57 -11.09
CA PHE A 43 2.80 -14.24 -11.49
C PHE A 43 4.06 -13.80 -10.76
N LYS A 44 5.15 -13.59 -11.50
CA LYS A 44 6.43 -13.15 -10.94
C LYS A 44 6.46 -11.64 -10.81
N CYS A 45 6.75 -11.16 -9.60
CA CYS A 45 6.93 -9.75 -9.29
C CYS A 45 7.88 -9.58 -8.11
N LYS A 46 8.36 -8.36 -7.90
CA LYS A 46 9.21 -7.97 -6.78
C LYS A 46 8.49 -6.94 -5.92
N ALA A 47 8.42 -7.15 -4.61
CA ALA A 47 7.91 -6.13 -3.70
C ALA A 47 8.81 -4.87 -3.72
N ARG A 48 8.21 -3.69 -3.79
CA ARG A 48 8.92 -2.40 -3.66
C ARG A 48 8.88 -1.93 -2.21
N LEU A 49 9.67 -2.60 -1.37
CA LEU A 49 9.79 -2.31 0.06
C LEU A 49 10.28 -0.89 0.33
N ASP A 50 11.02 -0.30 -0.61
CA ASP A 50 11.49 1.07 -0.55
C ASP A 50 10.36 2.12 -0.60
N LEU A 51 9.13 1.72 -0.98
CA LEU A 51 7.96 2.60 -0.93
C LEU A 51 7.42 2.78 0.50
N GLU A 52 7.84 1.95 1.45
CA GLU A 52 7.36 2.03 2.83
C GLU A 52 7.63 3.39 3.48
N LYS A 53 8.72 4.05 3.08
CA LYS A 53 9.13 5.38 3.56
C LYS A 53 8.14 6.52 3.25
N PHE A 54 7.20 6.30 2.33
CA PHE A 54 6.19 7.31 1.98
C PHE A 54 4.93 7.21 2.85
N ASN A 55 4.76 6.10 3.59
CA ASN A 55 3.63 5.94 4.47
C ASN A 55 3.64 6.98 5.59
N VAL A 56 2.47 7.55 5.84
CA VAL A 56 2.21 8.44 6.97
C VAL A 56 0.94 7.94 7.62
N ASP A 57 1.07 7.38 8.82
CA ASP A 57 -0.05 6.82 9.58
C ASP A 57 -1.23 7.79 9.62
N LEU A 58 -2.43 7.30 9.29
CA LEU A 58 -3.69 8.06 9.20
C LEU A 58 -3.79 9.11 8.07
N TYR A 59 -2.77 9.30 7.25
CA TYR A 59 -2.77 10.34 6.19
C TYR A 59 -2.47 9.80 4.79
N PHE A 60 -1.54 8.86 4.66
CA PHE A 60 -1.12 8.32 3.37
C PHE A 60 -0.64 6.88 3.52
N GLU A 61 -1.24 5.96 2.77
CA GLU A 61 -0.82 4.55 2.77
C GLU A 61 -0.56 4.07 1.37
N CYS A 62 0.58 3.42 1.15
CA CYS A 62 0.93 2.81 -0.10
C CYS A 62 1.75 1.53 0.07
N CYS A 63 1.59 0.64 -0.89
CA CYS A 63 2.51 -0.46 -1.15
C CYS A 63 2.54 -0.72 -2.67
N GLY A 64 3.54 -1.43 -3.15
CA GLY A 64 3.63 -1.74 -4.57
C GLY A 64 4.52 -2.91 -4.90
N ILE A 65 4.32 -3.40 -6.12
CA ILE A 65 5.14 -4.44 -6.74
C ILE A 65 5.66 -3.95 -8.08
N GLU A 66 6.82 -4.43 -8.44
CA GLU A 66 7.41 -4.25 -9.76
C GLU A 66 7.33 -5.58 -10.53
N VAL A 67 6.81 -5.50 -11.75
CA VAL A 67 6.76 -6.61 -12.70
C VAL A 67 7.91 -6.42 -13.66
N VAL A 68 8.92 -7.27 -13.54
CA VAL A 68 10.12 -7.21 -14.37
C VAL A 68 9.82 -7.93 -15.69
N GLY A 69 9.94 -7.19 -16.79
CA GLY A 69 9.67 -7.67 -18.15
C GLY A 69 10.37 -6.78 -19.19
N PRO A 70 10.02 -6.89 -20.48
CA PRO A 70 10.54 -5.99 -21.52
C PRO A 70 10.26 -4.52 -21.23
N SER A 71 9.13 -4.25 -20.56
CA SER A 71 8.81 -2.97 -19.95
C SER A 71 8.61 -3.22 -18.46
N ASN A 72 9.37 -2.53 -17.61
CA ASN A 72 9.15 -2.58 -16.17
C ASN A 72 7.82 -1.90 -15.85
N ILE A 73 6.91 -2.61 -15.18
CA ILE A 73 5.61 -2.07 -14.77
C ILE A 73 5.58 -1.99 -13.24
N LEU A 74 5.33 -0.80 -12.72
CA LEU A 74 5.09 -0.58 -11.29
C LEU A 74 3.58 -0.59 -11.03
N ILE A 75 3.12 -1.51 -10.18
CA ILE A 75 1.73 -1.57 -9.71
C ILE A 75 1.71 -1.14 -8.25
N MET A 76 0.94 -0.10 -7.94
CA MET A 76 0.81 0.44 -6.59
C MET A 76 -0.63 0.37 -6.10
N CYS A 77 -0.81 0.08 -4.82
CA CYS A 77 -2.06 0.29 -4.11
C CYS A 77 -1.86 1.50 -3.18
N VAL A 78 -2.66 2.54 -3.37
CA VAL A 78 -2.62 3.78 -2.59
C VAL A 78 -3.97 3.99 -1.93
N TYR A 79 -3.98 4.42 -0.67
CA TYR A 79 -5.18 4.73 0.08
C TYR A 79 -5.01 6.03 0.87
N ARG A 80 -6.06 6.84 0.85
CA ARG A 80 -6.20 8.04 1.67
C ARG A 80 -7.14 7.75 2.83
N PRO A 81 -6.64 7.61 4.06
CA PRO A 81 -7.50 7.35 5.21
C PRO A 81 -8.46 8.52 5.47
N SER A 82 -9.69 8.21 5.87
CA SER A 82 -10.62 9.25 6.34
C SER A 82 -10.24 9.68 7.76
N ASN A 83 -9.46 10.75 7.89
CA ASN A 83 -9.15 11.30 9.20
C ASN A 83 -10.29 12.23 9.66
N LYS A 84 -11.12 11.74 10.60
CA LYS A 84 -12.21 12.53 11.20
C LYS A 84 -11.73 13.51 12.29
N ASN A 85 -10.50 13.34 12.78
CA ASN A 85 -9.99 14.05 13.96
C ASN A 85 -8.97 15.15 13.61
N SER A 86 -8.50 15.23 12.37
CA SER A 86 -7.69 16.35 11.89
C SER A 86 -8.56 17.40 11.21
N ASN A 87 -8.12 18.66 11.20
CA ASN A 87 -8.64 19.63 10.25
C ASN A 87 -8.58 19.01 8.83
N LYS A 88 -9.73 18.93 8.16
CA LYS A 88 -9.84 18.23 6.86
C LYS A 88 -8.87 18.76 5.81
N LYS A 89 -8.49 20.03 5.90
CA LYS A 89 -7.52 20.68 4.99
C LYS A 89 -6.11 20.12 5.18
N ASP A 90 -5.64 20.07 6.42
CA ASP A 90 -4.29 19.61 6.77
C ASP A 90 -4.08 18.16 6.32
N GLY A 91 -5.07 17.28 6.53
CA GLY A 91 -4.97 15.88 6.10
C GLY A 91 -4.94 15.68 4.58
N LEU A 92 -5.66 16.53 3.83
CA LEU A 92 -5.65 16.54 2.37
C LEU A 92 -4.29 17.01 1.83
N GLU A 93 -3.74 18.06 2.42
CA GLU A 93 -2.44 18.60 2.06
C GLU A 93 -1.32 17.56 2.28
N ILE A 94 -1.30 16.89 3.44
CA ILE A 94 -0.34 15.82 3.73
C ILE A 94 -0.45 14.70 2.68
N PHE A 95 -1.68 14.28 2.35
CA PHE A 95 -1.90 13.24 1.34
C PHE A 95 -1.32 13.64 -0.02
N PHE A 96 -1.66 14.83 -0.53
CA PHE A 96 -1.19 15.26 -1.85
C PHE A 96 0.32 15.47 -1.88
N ASN A 97 0.91 16.06 -0.84
CA ASN A 97 2.37 16.23 -0.75
C ASN A 97 3.11 14.88 -0.80
N ARG A 98 2.60 13.87 -0.06
CA ARG A 98 3.17 12.51 -0.09
C ARG A 98 2.93 11.81 -1.42
N PHE A 99 1.74 11.96 -2.00
CA PHE A 99 1.44 11.39 -3.31
C PHE A 99 2.34 11.97 -4.39
N SER A 100 2.53 13.28 -4.44
CA SER A 100 3.44 13.93 -5.39
C SER A 100 4.87 13.46 -5.21
N SER A 101 5.35 13.33 -3.97
CA SER A 101 6.69 12.81 -3.66
C SER A 101 6.87 11.36 -4.13
N LEU A 102 5.84 10.52 -3.95
CA LEU A 102 5.84 9.14 -4.44
C LEU A 102 5.90 9.09 -5.97
N ILE A 103 5.09 9.91 -6.66
CA ILE A 103 5.08 9.94 -8.12
C ILE A 103 6.41 10.44 -8.67
N GLU A 104 7.02 11.46 -8.07
CA GLU A 104 8.34 11.95 -8.47
C GLU A 104 9.43 10.90 -8.28
N TYR A 105 9.41 10.17 -7.17
CA TYR A 105 10.35 9.09 -6.90
C TYR A 105 10.23 7.88 -7.85
N CYS A 106 9.04 7.65 -8.38
CA CYS A 106 8.76 6.53 -9.29
C CYS A 106 8.98 6.87 -10.77
N ARG A 107 9.30 8.13 -11.10
CA ARG A 107 9.68 8.56 -12.45
C ARG A 107 11.14 8.25 -12.72
#